data_AF-A0A3P7E1Z4-F1
#
_entry.id   AF-A0A3P7E1Z4-F1
#
_cell.length_a   1.000
_cell.length_b   1.000
_cell.length_c   1.000
_cell.angle_alpha   90.00
_cell.angle_beta   90.00
_cell.angle_gamma   90.00
#
_symmetry.space_group_name_H-M   'P 1'
#
loop_
_entity.id
_entity.type
_entity.pdbx_description
1 polymer ?
#
loop_
_entity_poly.entity_id
_entity_poly.type
_entity_poly.pdbx_seq_one_letter_code
_entity_poly.pdbx_strand_id
1 'polypeptide(L)'
;MDEAKDIVKEVQVRNNKKAPILLVANKIDLYECEEQWAAKESRIYAVENKLHFAALSAINLFQVTEIFRRVLSEIGDFHPAEMKKRRQSMPNTRGSSYSDIEVKALELLARKHAADKKKLCTIS
;
A
#
# COMPACT_ATOMS: atom_id res chain seq x y z
N MET A 1 -14.37 -13.24 18.45
CA MET A 1 -13.03 -13.59 17.97
C MET A 1 -13.05 -14.22 16.58
N ASP A 2 -14.10 -14.97 16.22
CA ASP A 2 -14.16 -15.73 14.96
C ASP A 2 -14.02 -14.85 13.71
N GLU A 3 -14.68 -13.70 13.70
CA GLU A 3 -14.57 -12.72 12.61
C GLU A 3 -13.11 -12.28 12.36
N ALA A 4 -12.35 -11.98 13.42
CA ALA A 4 -10.95 -11.59 13.29
C ALA A 4 -10.09 -12.74 12.73
N LYS A 5 -10.36 -13.99 13.13
CA LYS A 5 -9.64 -15.16 12.62
C LYS A 5 -9.92 -15.36 11.12
N ASP A 6 -11.14 -15.12 10.68
CA ASP A 6 -11.52 -15.27 9.27
C ASP A 6 -10.93 -14.16 8.39
N ILE A 7 -10.91 -12.91 8.87
CA ILE A 7 -10.22 -11.80 8.20
C ILE A 7 -8.72 -12.10 8.07
N VAL A 8 -8.08 -12.61 9.12
CA VAL A 8 -6.65 -12.97 9.07
C VAL A 8 -6.39 -14.02 7.99
N LYS A 9 -7.22 -15.07 7.89
CA LYS A 9 -7.10 -16.08 6.83
C LYS A 9 -7.27 -15.45 5.45
N GLU A 10 -8.26 -14.58 5.26
CA GLU A 10 -8.50 -13.89 3.99
C GLU A 10 -7.29 -13.02 3.58
N VAL A 11 -6.74 -12.26 4.51
CA VAL A 11 -5.55 -11.43 4.28
C VAL A 11 -4.36 -12.31 3.94
N GLN A 12 -4.10 -13.38 4.69
CA GLN A 12 -2.98 -14.30 4.44
C GLN A 12 -3.04 -14.92 3.04
N VAL A 13 -4.22 -15.33 2.56
CA VAL A 13 -4.40 -15.87 1.20
C VAL A 13 -4.07 -14.83 0.13
N ARG A 14 -4.38 -13.56 0.35
CA ARG A 14 -4.10 -12.46 -0.60
C ARG A 14 -2.69 -11.88 -0.45
N ASN A 15 -2.02 -12.13 0.66
CA ASN A 15 -0.76 -11.49 1.04
C ASN A 15 0.47 -12.13 0.36
N ASN A 16 0.52 -12.03 -0.98
CA ASN A 16 1.63 -12.55 -1.78
C ASN A 16 2.99 -11.92 -1.43
N LYS A 17 2.99 -10.70 -0.88
CA LYS A 17 4.20 -9.94 -0.56
C LYS A 17 4.73 -10.19 0.85
N LYS A 18 4.12 -11.13 1.60
CA LYS A 18 4.47 -11.41 3.01
C LYS A 18 4.50 -10.15 3.86
N ALA A 19 3.57 -9.23 3.61
CA ALA A 19 3.44 -8.02 4.39
C ALA A 19 3.10 -8.39 5.85
N PRO A 20 3.65 -7.66 6.83
CA PRO A 20 3.37 -7.84 8.24
C PRO A 20 1.88 -7.58 8.52
N ILE A 21 1.26 -8.41 9.36
CA ILE A 21 -0.14 -8.28 9.76
C ILE A 21 -0.17 -7.88 11.24
N LEU A 22 -0.88 -6.80 11.54
CA LEU A 22 -1.10 -6.28 12.89
C LEU A 22 -2.54 -6.55 13.34
N LEU A 23 -2.70 -7.34 14.39
CA LEU A 23 -3.96 -7.56 15.07
C LEU A 23 -4.13 -6.50 16.19
N VAL A 24 -5.19 -5.69 16.08
CA VAL A 24 -5.46 -4.61 17.03
C VAL A 24 -6.69 -4.92 17.87
N ALA A 25 -6.50 -5.08 19.18
CA ALA A 25 -7.58 -5.08 20.16
C ALA A 25 -7.91 -3.62 20.52
N ASN A 26 -8.85 -3.03 19.78
CA ASN A 26 -9.29 -1.65 20.00
C ASN A 26 -10.31 -1.57 21.16
N LYS A 27 -10.53 -0.36 21.67
CA LYS A 27 -11.51 0.00 22.70
C LYS A 27 -11.21 -0.57 24.08
N ILE A 28 -9.93 -0.64 24.45
CA ILE A 28 -9.51 -1.10 25.78
C ILE A 28 -10.07 -0.23 26.91
N ASP A 29 -10.42 1.02 26.62
CA ASP A 29 -11.04 1.98 27.53
C ASP A 29 -12.43 1.54 28.03
N LEU A 30 -13.08 0.60 27.34
CA LEU A 30 -14.36 0.03 27.78
C LEU A 30 -14.22 -0.98 28.92
N TYR A 31 -12.99 -1.29 29.33
CA TYR A 31 -12.69 -2.35 30.27
C TYR A 31 -11.68 -1.85 31.31
N GLU A 32 -11.86 -2.26 32.56
CA GLU A 32 -10.95 -1.91 33.65
C GLU A 32 -9.69 -2.80 33.64
N CYS A 33 -9.84 -4.04 33.19
CA CYS A 33 -8.75 -5.03 33.15
C CYS A 33 -8.82 -5.92 31.91
N GLU A 34 -7.70 -6.53 31.52
CA GLU A 34 -7.62 -7.43 30.36
C GLU A 34 -8.55 -8.64 30.53
N GLU A 35 -8.84 -9.05 31.76
CA GLU A 35 -9.79 -10.14 32.06
C GLU A 35 -11.25 -9.77 31.77
N GLN A 36 -11.58 -8.54 31.41
CA GLN A 36 -12.93 -8.22 30.92
C GLN A 36 -13.02 -8.26 29.39
N TRP A 37 -11.89 -8.36 28.69
CA TRP A 37 -11.90 -8.33 27.24
C TRP A 37 -12.59 -9.57 26.70
N ALA A 38 -13.54 -9.39 25.79
CA ALA A 38 -14.12 -10.51 25.04
C ALA A 38 -13.06 -11.26 24.19
N ALA A 39 -11.89 -10.64 24.02
CA ALA A 39 -10.80 -11.11 23.19
C ALA A 39 -9.53 -11.45 24.00
N LYS A 40 -9.62 -11.96 25.24
CA LYS A 40 -8.43 -12.41 26.01
C LYS A 40 -7.49 -13.31 25.21
N GLU A 41 -8.06 -14.16 24.38
CA GLU A 41 -7.34 -15.12 23.55
C GLU A 41 -6.67 -14.48 22.33
N SER A 42 -6.91 -13.19 22.04
CA SER A 42 -6.32 -12.53 20.87
C SER A 42 -4.81 -12.47 20.93
N ARG A 43 -4.25 -12.32 22.13
CA ARG A 43 -2.80 -12.30 22.33
C ARG A 43 -2.19 -13.67 22.03
N ILE A 44 -2.82 -14.73 22.53
CA ILE A 44 -2.40 -16.12 22.29
C ILE A 44 -2.49 -16.42 20.80
N TYR A 45 -3.64 -16.12 20.18
CA TYR A 45 -3.86 -16.33 18.76
C TYR A 45 -2.85 -15.57 17.89
N ALA A 46 -2.54 -14.31 18.22
CA ALA A 46 -1.56 -13.53 17.49
C ALA A 46 -0.15 -14.14 17.58
N VAL A 47 0.26 -14.60 18.78
CA VAL A 47 1.55 -15.26 18.98
C VAL A 47 1.64 -16.57 18.18
N GLU A 48 0.61 -17.41 18.25
CA GLU A 48 0.55 -18.68 17.50
C GLU A 48 0.62 -18.47 15.98
N ASN A 49 0.01 -17.40 15.47
CA ASN A 49 -0.04 -17.08 14.04
C ASN A 49 1.07 -16.12 13.61
N LYS A 50 2.05 -15.80 14.48
CA LYS A 50 3.17 -14.87 14.22
C LYS A 50 2.70 -13.50 13.72
N LEU A 51 1.61 -12.99 14.29
CA LEU A 51 1.05 -11.67 14.01
C LEU A 51 1.59 -10.67 15.04
N HIS A 52 1.77 -9.41 14.63
CA HIS A 52 1.95 -8.34 15.61
C HIS A 52 0.64 -8.15 16.36
N PHE A 53 0.71 -7.89 17.66
CA PHE A 53 -0.46 -7.65 18.49
C PHE A 53 -0.31 -6.33 19.23
N ALA A 54 -1.38 -5.53 19.23
CA ALA A 54 -1.45 -4.34 20.04
C ALA A 54 -2.87 -4.15 20.60
N ALA A 55 -2.95 -3.74 21.85
CA ALA A 55 -4.21 -3.37 22.47
C ALA A 55 -4.19 -1.89 22.80
N LEU A 56 -5.22 -1.17 22.34
CA LEU A 56 -5.25 0.28 22.38
C LEU A 56 -6.67 0.83 22.45
N SER A 57 -6.77 2.10 22.84
CA SER A 57 -7.99 2.87 22.64
C SER A 57 -7.77 3.88 21.53
N ALA A 58 -8.64 3.85 20.52
CA ALA A 58 -8.64 4.87 19.46
C ALA A 58 -8.91 6.30 19.99
N ILE A 59 -9.47 6.44 21.20
CA ILE A 59 -9.62 7.75 21.87
C ILE A 59 -8.25 8.31 22.25
N ASN A 60 -7.29 7.45 22.60
CA ASN A 60 -5.95 7.83 22.94
C ASN A 60 -5.06 7.92 21.68
N LEU A 61 -5.07 9.09 21.05
CA LEU A 61 -4.27 9.36 19.84
C LEU A 61 -2.77 9.06 20.03
N PHE A 62 -2.23 9.34 21.21
CA PHE A 62 -0.82 9.09 21.51
C PHE A 62 -0.49 7.59 21.45
N GLN A 63 -1.33 6.75 22.07
CA GLN A 63 -1.16 5.29 22.02
C GLN A 63 -1.22 4.76 20.58
N VAL A 64 -2.21 5.22 19.80
CA VAL A 64 -2.35 4.84 18.39
C VAL A 64 -1.07 5.18 17.62
N THR A 65 -0.61 6.42 17.75
CA THR A 65 0.59 6.91 17.05
C THR A 65 1.82 6.09 17.42
N GLU A 66 2.03 5.82 18.71
CA GLU A 66 3.18 5.06 19.18
C GLU A 66 3.17 3.60 18.69
N ILE A 67 1.99 2.97 18.64
CA ILE A 67 1.86 1.59 18.16
C ILE A 67 2.19 1.50 16.68
N PHE A 68 1.62 2.39 15.86
CA PHE A 68 1.96 2.43 14.43
C PHE A 68 3.43 2.76 14.21
N ARG A 69 4.00 3.68 14.98
CA ARG A 69 5.44 4.01 14.91
C ARG A 69 6.30 2.79 15.20
N ARG A 70 6.00 2.04 16.26
CA ARG A 70 6.73 0.80 16.64
C ARG A 70 6.62 -0.27 15.57
N VAL A 71 5.40 -0.56 15.12
CA VAL A 71 5.16 -1.56 14.07
C VAL A 71 5.90 -1.18 12.80
N LEU A 72 5.80 0.07 12.32
CA LEU A 72 6.53 0.52 11.14
C LEU A 72 8.06 0.46 11.30
N SER A 73 8.56 0.68 12.52
CA SER A 73 9.99 0.59 12.84
C SER A 73 10.48 -0.86 12.88
N GLU A 74 9.70 -1.78 13.44
CA GLU A 74 10.00 -3.23 13.45
C GLU A 74 9.98 -3.83 12.05
N ILE A 75 9.16 -3.29 11.17
CA ILE A 75 9.08 -3.71 9.76
C ILE A 75 10.36 -3.33 9.00
N GLY A 76 11.21 -2.45 9.58
CA GLY A 76 12.68 -2.42 9.46
C GLY A 76 13.29 -2.07 8.10
N ASP A 77 12.66 -2.50 7.01
CA ASP A 77 12.99 -2.22 5.62
C ASP A 77 11.94 -1.31 4.95
N PHE A 78 10.98 -0.78 5.71
CA PHE A 78 10.06 0.24 5.18
C PHE A 78 10.71 1.62 5.28
N HIS A 79 11.65 1.87 4.39
CA HIS A 79 12.22 3.20 4.16
C HIS A 79 11.52 3.82 2.94
N PRO A 80 10.52 4.72 3.10
CA PRO A 80 9.90 5.40 1.97
C PRO A 80 10.91 6.14 1.10
N ALA A 81 12.03 6.56 1.70
CA ALA A 81 13.15 7.21 1.02
C ALA A 81 14.05 6.23 0.23
N GLU A 82 14.12 4.95 0.61
CA GLU A 82 14.90 3.91 -0.10
C GLU A 82 14.04 3.05 -1.02
N MET A 83 12.72 3.20 -1.00
CA MET A 83 11.87 2.70 -2.08
C MET A 83 12.39 3.35 -3.36
N LYS A 84 13.20 2.59 -4.12
CA LYS A 84 13.57 2.93 -5.49
C LYS A 84 12.27 3.33 -6.16
N LYS A 85 12.11 4.63 -6.47
CA LYS A 85 11.05 5.11 -7.36
C LYS A 85 10.91 4.03 -8.42
N ARG A 86 9.71 3.44 -8.58
CA ARG A 86 9.48 2.42 -9.61
C ARG A 86 10.13 2.99 -10.85
N ARG A 87 11.26 2.43 -11.28
CA ARG A 87 11.87 2.88 -12.53
C ARG A 87 10.80 2.46 -13.52
N GLN A 88 10.03 3.42 -14.01
CA GLN A 88 9.50 3.24 -15.34
C GLN A 88 10.75 2.89 -16.15
N SER A 89 10.78 1.67 -16.68
CA SER A 89 11.85 1.27 -17.57
C SER A 89 11.94 2.39 -18.61
N MET A 90 13.05 3.14 -18.60
CA MET A 90 13.39 3.95 -19.76
C MET A 90 13.37 2.95 -20.92
N PRO A 91 12.62 3.21 -22.02
CA PRO A 91 12.63 2.31 -23.16
C PRO A 91 14.09 2.09 -23.55
N ASN A 92 14.53 0.83 -23.50
CA ASN A 92 15.92 0.48 -23.72
C ASN A 92 16.34 0.95 -25.11
N THR A 93 17.28 1.89 -25.20
CA THR A 93 17.93 2.37 -26.44
C THR A 93 18.96 1.36 -26.98
N ARG A 94 18.78 0.07 -26.74
CA ARG A 94 19.63 -1.01 -27.25
C ARG A 94 18.76 -2.14 -27.77
N GLY A 95 18.35 -2.03 -29.05
CA GLY A 95 17.73 -3.13 -29.77
C GLY A 95 16.82 -2.75 -30.94
N SER A 96 16.21 -1.56 -30.95
CA SER A 96 15.36 -1.16 -32.08
C SER A 96 16.18 -0.38 -33.09
N SER A 97 16.43 -1.03 -34.22
CA SER A 97 16.65 -0.35 -35.49
C SER A 97 15.73 0.88 -35.57
N TYR A 98 16.27 2.04 -35.96
CA TYR A 98 15.51 3.24 -36.31
C TYR A 98 14.60 3.02 -37.56
N SER A 99 14.22 1.79 -37.86
CA SER A 99 13.37 1.39 -38.98
C SER A 99 11.90 1.14 -38.61
N ASP A 100 11.56 0.90 -37.34
CA ASP A 100 10.18 0.55 -36.94
C ASP A 100 9.41 1.69 -36.25
N ILE A 101 10.06 2.83 -36.04
CA ILE A 101 9.31 4.07 -35.92
C ILE A 101 8.98 4.46 -37.34
N GLU A 102 7.77 4.12 -37.81
CA GLU A 102 7.27 4.61 -39.09
C GLU A 102 7.38 6.13 -39.09
N VAL A 103 8.42 6.66 -39.75
CA VAL A 103 8.61 8.11 -39.95
C VAL A 103 7.33 8.73 -40.52
N LYS A 104 6.59 7.96 -41.33
CA LYS A 104 5.25 8.30 -41.83
C LYS A 104 4.21 8.50 -40.73
N ALA A 105 4.19 7.68 -39.69
CA ALA A 105 3.25 7.81 -38.58
C ALA A 105 3.55 9.08 -37.76
N LEU A 106 4.83 9.37 -37.51
CA LEU A 106 5.25 10.62 -36.85
C LEU A 106 4.93 11.86 -37.69
N GLU A 107 5.18 11.82 -39.01
CA GLU A 107 4.81 12.90 -39.91
C GLU A 107 3.30 13.12 -39.99
N LEU A 108 2.50 12.04 -40.03
CA LEU A 108 1.03 12.12 -39.98
C LEU A 108 0.55 12.76 -38.68
N LEU A 109 1.13 12.36 -37.54
CA LEU A 109 0.78 12.93 -36.24
C LEU A 109 1.14 14.42 -36.17
N ALA A 110 2.31 14.80 -36.69
CA ALA A 110 2.75 16.19 -36.76
C ALA A 110 1.83 17.05 -37.65
N ARG A 111 1.42 16.53 -38.82
CA ARG A 111 0.45 17.20 -39.70
C ARG A 111 -0.92 17.35 -39.05
N LYS A 112 -1.40 16.32 -38.35
CA LYS A 112 -2.65 16.36 -37.60
C LYS A 112 -2.62 17.44 -36.51
N HIS A 113 -1.56 17.47 -35.70
CA HIS A 113 -1.38 18.50 -34.67
C HIS A 113 -1.29 19.93 -35.25
N ALA A 114 -0.66 20.11 -36.41
CA ALA A 114 -0.60 21.40 -37.09
C ALA A 114 -1.98 21.84 -37.62
N ALA A 115 -2.77 20.90 -38.14
CA ALA A 115 -4.13 21.17 -38.60
C ALA A 115 -5.08 21.50 -37.43
N ASP A 116 -4.97 20.77 -36.32
CA ASP A 116 -5.78 21.01 -35.12
C ASP A 116 -5.45 22.37 -34.48
N LYS A 117 -4.17 22.77 -34.44
CA LYS A 117 -3.79 24.13 -34.01
C LYS A 117 -4.38 25.22 -34.90
N LYS A 118 -4.44 25.02 -36.22
CA LYS A 118 -5.07 25.99 -37.14
C LYS A 118 -6.59 26.08 -36.94
N LYS A 119 -7.26 24.96 -36.63
CA LYS A 119 -8.70 24.96 -36.33
C LYS A 119 -9.03 25.66 -35.01
N LEU A 120 -8.20 25.47 -33.98
CA LEU A 120 -8.38 26.12 -32.67
C LEU A 120 -8.14 27.64 -32.68
N CYS A 121 -7.42 28.18 -33.66
CA CYS A 121 -7.26 29.64 -33.83
C CYS A 121 -8.40 30.32 -34.61
N THR A 122 -9.49 29.61 -34.94
CA THR A 122 -10.71 30.26 -35.44
C THR A 122 -11.57 30.66 -34.24
N ILE A 123 -11.16 31.72 -33.56
CA ILE A 123 -12.00 32.43 -32.58
C ILE A 123 -12.78 33.46 -33.40
N SER A 124 -14.11 33.28 -33.48
CA SER A 124 -15.04 34.34 -33.90
C SER A 124 -15.07 35.47 -32.88
#